data_AF-A0A922CXL9-F1
#
_entry.id   AF-A0A922CXL9-F1
#
_cell.length_a   1.000
_cell.length_b   1.000
_cell.length_c   1.000
_cell.angle_alpha   90.00
_cell.angle_beta   90.00
_cell.angle_gamma   90.00
#
_symmetry.space_group_name_H-M   'P 1'
#
loop_
_entity.id
_entity.type
_entity.pdbx_description
1 polymer ?
#
loop_
_entity_poly.entity_id
_entity_poly.type
_entity_poly.pdbx_seq_one_letter_code
_entity_poly.pdbx_strand_id
1 'polypeptide(L)'
;MSCGNTTKKKRKLTNETEVINKKAIFNRYKNVQKVEEELKKKKQIERKFLTQTETYSDSEEEEDMYGQLVSCFSGNVKQPIADSEESDTDQVESDEEELDNTNRQVNDYESNKSATDDDDDDDEDDGDSIGKKENGNENNVKISEPDANEDDSYNDPFTRHLEHDISDEMLVSLTSSPPNVETTNQNWPTISNITTIIPKPVETMLKKANPKISILEEKTYAMPGTVPQLLKNVGYKQLCIKPQIHGNIVSANKSNLIKRDLELTEIFTSLQKELFSIINNYQDLYYPDRSFSNADEIRYIYCLHVVNHMLKSRSKILHHNSKLSKKSEPLDEFRDQGLVRPKVLIIVPFRDAAYRVVKTIIDILVPKEAGQVLHKKRFEDEFTGTELIMPKKNPKPEDYELLFTGNTDDTFRIGMTITKKTLKLYTDFYSSDIIVASPLGLRMLVGAEGEEDRDYDFLASIELLIMDQADVFLMQNWDHLLHILDHFHLQPKKTHGTDFSRVRSWAVNGWAKYYRQTLIFSSVLLPEIKSIFNKKCNNYAGKVLISNPVKVGSVQQVLLQVPQIFHRYVVVCFGTVIFVA
;
A
#
# COMPACT_ATOMS: atom_id res chain seq x y z
N MET A 1 61.56 50.39 34.08
CA MET A 1 61.54 51.07 32.76
C MET A 1 61.13 50.07 31.68
N SER A 2 60.56 50.53 30.56
CA SER A 2 60.32 49.83 29.26
C SER A 2 59.92 48.34 29.29
N CYS A 3 58.67 47.94 29.02
CA CYS A 3 57.93 47.94 27.74
C CYS A 3 58.47 46.95 26.68
N GLY A 4 57.60 46.07 26.17
CA GLY A 4 57.95 44.96 25.23
C GLY A 4 56.78 44.06 24.77
N ASN A 5 55.69 44.68 24.30
CA ASN A 5 54.45 44.12 23.71
C ASN A 5 54.38 42.65 23.23
N THR A 6 53.22 42.00 23.48
CA THR A 6 52.50 41.21 22.44
C THR A 6 50.98 41.09 22.71
N THR A 7 50.22 41.91 22.00
CA THR A 7 48.80 41.77 21.58
C THR A 7 47.94 40.59 22.10
N LYS A 8 47.13 40.84 23.16
CA LYS A 8 45.91 40.03 23.44
C LYS A 8 44.70 40.56 22.65
N LYS A 9 44.16 39.77 21.71
CA LYS A 9 42.87 40.05 21.05
C LYS A 9 41.70 39.81 22.03
N LYS A 10 40.75 40.75 22.10
CA LYS A 10 39.52 40.60 22.90
C LYS A 10 38.59 39.56 22.26
N ARG A 11 38.12 38.57 23.04
CA ARG A 11 36.81 37.93 22.82
C ARG A 11 35.79 38.65 23.70
N LYS A 12 34.75 39.24 23.11
CA LYS A 12 33.53 39.61 23.85
C LYS A 12 32.78 38.32 24.16
N LEU A 13 32.36 38.14 25.41
CA LEU A 13 31.22 37.29 25.72
C LEU A 13 29.97 38.11 25.39
N THR A 14 29.21 37.68 24.39
CA THR A 14 27.86 38.16 24.13
C THR A 14 26.89 37.24 24.88
N ASN A 15 26.19 37.79 25.87
CA ASN A 15 25.12 37.06 26.54
C ASN A 15 23.94 36.93 25.59
N GLU A 16 23.89 35.83 24.83
CA GLU A 16 22.68 35.43 24.12
C GLU A 16 21.61 35.12 25.16
N THR A 17 20.60 35.99 25.22
CA THR A 17 19.46 35.83 26.11
C THR A 17 18.48 34.91 25.39
N GLU A 18 18.32 33.68 25.89
CA GLU A 18 17.33 32.74 25.36
C GLU A 18 15.96 33.42 25.30
N VAL A 19 15.38 33.50 24.09
CA VAL A 19 14.04 34.06 23.89
C VAL A 19 13.02 33.00 24.29
N ILE A 20 12.93 32.75 25.61
CA ILE A 20 12.03 31.78 26.22
C ILE A 20 10.60 32.10 25.79
N ASN A 21 10.03 31.25 24.91
CA ASN A 21 8.69 31.43 24.38
C ASN A 21 7.64 31.13 25.47
N LYS A 22 7.34 32.16 26.27
CA LYS A 22 6.39 32.09 27.41
C LYS A 22 5.01 31.59 26.99
N LYS A 23 4.59 31.79 25.74
CA LYS A 23 3.31 31.31 25.18
C LYS A 23 3.32 29.78 25.00
N ALA A 24 4.44 29.21 24.54
CA ALA A 24 4.60 27.76 24.45
C ALA A 24 4.61 27.09 25.84
N ILE A 25 5.30 27.69 26.82
CA ILE A 25 5.31 27.21 28.21
C ILE A 25 3.91 27.28 28.83
N PHE A 26 3.19 28.39 28.66
CA PHE A 26 1.82 28.53 29.16
C PHE A 26 0.87 27.48 28.57
N ASN A 27 0.94 27.24 27.26
CA ASN A 27 0.16 26.18 26.60
C ASN A 27 0.53 24.78 27.14
N ARG A 28 1.81 24.51 27.42
CA ARG A 28 2.26 23.24 28.03
C ARG A 28 1.64 23.03 29.42
N TYR A 29 1.62 24.05 30.28
CA TYR A 29 0.95 23.98 31.59
C TYR A 29 -0.56 23.77 31.46
N LYS A 30 -1.23 24.49 30.55
CA LYS A 30 -2.67 24.34 30.31
C LYS A 30 -3.03 22.92 29.85
N ASN A 31 -2.22 22.32 28.97
CA ASN A 31 -2.44 20.95 28.50
C ASN A 31 -2.22 19.92 29.62
N VAL A 32 -1.18 20.08 30.44
CA VAL A 32 -0.94 19.20 31.60
C VAL A 32 -2.11 19.26 32.60
N GLN A 33 -2.63 20.46 32.91
CA GLN A 33 -3.79 20.61 33.79
C GLN A 33 -5.05 19.93 33.22
N LYS A 34 -5.32 20.06 31.91
CA LYS A 34 -6.48 19.41 31.27
C LYS A 34 -6.40 17.88 31.36
N VAL A 35 -5.23 17.31 31.09
CA VAL A 35 -4.98 15.86 31.22
C VAL A 35 -5.15 15.39 32.68
N GLU A 36 -4.67 16.16 33.66
CA GLU A 36 -4.83 15.82 35.08
C GLU A 36 -6.31 15.90 35.52
N GLU A 37 -7.09 16.83 34.99
CA GLU A 37 -8.52 16.97 35.26
C GLU A 37 -9.33 15.81 34.65
N GLU A 38 -9.03 15.41 33.40
CA GLU A 38 -9.64 14.24 32.74
C GLU A 38 -9.32 12.94 33.48
N LEU A 39 -8.07 12.77 33.95
CA LEU A 39 -7.65 11.60 34.72
C LEU A 39 -8.34 11.55 36.10
N LYS A 40 -8.60 12.71 36.74
CA LYS A 40 -9.42 12.80 37.96
C LYS A 40 -10.88 12.43 37.71
N LYS A 41 -11.48 12.90 36.61
CA LYS A 41 -12.85 12.53 36.20
C LYS A 41 -12.98 11.03 35.95
N LYS A 42 -12.02 10.43 35.22
CA LYS A 42 -12.01 8.97 34.97
C LYS A 42 -11.99 8.18 36.29
N LYS A 43 -11.13 8.55 37.25
CA LYS A 43 -11.07 7.93 38.59
C LYS A 43 -12.33 8.15 39.44
N GLN A 44 -13.09 9.22 39.23
CA GLN A 44 -14.39 9.40 39.89
C GLN A 44 -15.49 8.51 39.29
N ILE A 45 -15.50 8.35 37.96
CA ILE A 45 -16.44 7.44 37.27
C ILE A 45 -16.17 5.98 37.69
N GLU A 46 -14.89 5.58 37.67
CA GLU A 46 -14.40 4.26 38.10
C GLU A 46 -14.87 3.89 39.52
N ARG A 47 -14.70 4.80 40.51
CA ARG A 47 -15.20 4.59 41.88
C ARG A 47 -16.72 4.48 41.99
N LYS A 48 -17.47 5.28 41.21
CA LYS A 48 -18.93 5.19 41.17
C LYS A 48 -19.38 3.84 40.62
N PHE A 49 -18.68 3.33 39.61
CA PHE A 49 -18.97 2.03 39.04
C PHE A 49 -18.75 0.90 40.05
N LEU A 50 -17.61 0.91 40.77
CA LEU A 50 -17.35 -0.08 41.84
C LEU A 50 -18.43 -0.07 42.93
N THR A 51 -18.81 1.11 43.42
CA THR A 51 -19.86 1.23 44.45
C THR A 51 -21.25 0.83 43.95
N GLN A 52 -21.54 0.91 42.64
CA GLN A 52 -22.78 0.36 42.07
C GLN A 52 -22.74 -1.17 41.98
N THR A 53 -21.62 -1.79 41.63
CA THR A 53 -21.48 -3.26 41.66
C THR A 53 -21.55 -3.84 43.07
N GLU A 54 -20.96 -3.17 44.07
CA GLU A 54 -21.06 -3.62 45.48
C GLU A 54 -22.53 -3.63 45.94
N THR A 55 -23.34 -2.63 45.56
CA THR A 55 -24.77 -2.57 45.93
C THR A 55 -25.70 -3.54 45.20
N TYR A 56 -25.25 -4.20 44.13
CA TYR A 56 -26.03 -5.25 43.44
C TYR A 56 -25.66 -6.67 43.92
N SER A 57 -24.49 -6.85 44.55
CA SER A 57 -23.98 -8.17 44.94
C SER A 57 -24.62 -8.77 46.22
N ASP A 58 -25.46 -8.00 46.91
CA ASP A 58 -25.96 -8.32 48.27
C ASP A 58 -27.43 -8.81 48.27
N SER A 59 -28.05 -9.03 47.10
CA SER A 59 -29.52 -9.17 46.98
C SER A 59 -30.07 -10.26 46.05
N GLU A 60 -29.26 -11.19 45.55
CA GLU A 60 -29.73 -12.27 44.65
C GLU A 60 -29.40 -13.66 45.25
N GLU A 61 -30.43 -14.46 45.54
CA GLU A 61 -30.30 -15.87 45.94
C GLU A 61 -30.17 -16.77 44.69
N GLU A 62 -29.39 -17.86 44.78
CA GLU A 62 -29.05 -18.71 43.63
C GLU A 62 -30.24 -19.59 43.15
N GLU A 63 -30.94 -19.20 42.09
CA GLU A 63 -31.86 -20.09 41.36
C GLU A 63 -31.16 -20.96 40.30
N ASP A 64 -31.67 -22.18 40.07
CA ASP A 64 -31.08 -23.17 39.16
C ASP A 64 -31.28 -22.83 37.67
N MET A 65 -30.37 -21.98 37.16
CA MET A 65 -30.25 -21.63 35.74
C MET A 65 -30.03 -22.84 34.81
N TYR A 66 -29.52 -23.98 35.31
CA TYR A 66 -29.32 -25.18 34.51
C TYR A 66 -30.66 -25.91 34.27
N GLY A 67 -31.50 -26.02 35.30
CA GLY A 67 -32.85 -26.58 35.21
C GLY A 67 -33.75 -25.85 34.20
N GLN A 68 -33.71 -24.51 34.19
CA GLN A 68 -34.44 -23.70 33.20
C GLN A 68 -34.01 -24.01 31.76
N LEU A 69 -32.70 -24.09 31.50
CA LEU A 69 -32.15 -24.34 30.17
C LEU A 69 -32.56 -25.71 29.59
N VAL A 70 -32.67 -26.74 30.43
CA VAL A 70 -33.12 -28.08 30.03
C VAL A 70 -34.62 -28.11 29.67
N SER A 71 -35.45 -27.30 30.35
CA SER A 71 -36.91 -27.27 30.12
C SER A 71 -37.29 -26.86 28.69
N CYS A 72 -36.54 -25.92 28.09
CA CYS A 72 -36.77 -25.39 26.75
C CYS A 72 -36.66 -26.42 25.61
N PHE A 73 -36.00 -27.57 25.84
CA PHE A 73 -35.84 -28.61 24.82
C PHE A 73 -36.96 -29.68 24.82
N SER A 74 -37.89 -29.63 25.78
CA SER A 74 -38.93 -30.66 25.99
C SER A 74 -40.34 -30.17 25.63
N GLY A 75 -40.56 -29.75 24.37
CA GLY A 75 -41.81 -29.10 23.98
C GLY A 75 -43.00 -30.03 23.79
N ASN A 76 -44.16 -29.67 24.38
CA ASN A 76 -45.47 -29.68 23.68
C ASN A 76 -46.64 -29.05 24.48
N VAL A 77 -47.44 -28.23 23.78
CA VAL A 77 -48.90 -27.99 23.96
C VAL A 77 -49.41 -27.11 25.13
N LYS A 78 -50.10 -26.02 24.74
CA LYS A 78 -51.12 -25.17 25.45
C LYS A 78 -50.67 -24.16 26.53
N GLN A 79 -51.01 -22.88 26.29
CA GLN A 79 -51.34 -21.87 27.32
C GLN A 79 -52.73 -22.18 27.95
N PRO A 80 -53.10 -21.59 29.11
CA PRO A 80 -53.86 -20.31 29.04
C PRO A 80 -53.70 -19.30 30.24
N ILE A 81 -53.74 -18.00 29.91
CA ILE A 81 -54.54 -16.90 30.55
C ILE A 81 -54.20 -16.38 31.98
N ALA A 82 -54.43 -15.06 32.15
CA ALA A 82 -54.64 -14.26 33.38
C ALA A 82 -53.44 -13.89 34.29
N ASP A 83 -53.41 -12.72 34.93
CA ASP A 83 -54.18 -11.44 34.76
C ASP A 83 -53.49 -10.29 35.52
N SER A 84 -53.86 -9.03 35.23
CA SER A 84 -53.76 -7.82 36.11
C SER A 84 -52.35 -7.36 36.57
N GLU A 85 -52.08 -6.11 36.98
CA GLU A 85 -52.71 -4.78 36.87
C GLU A 85 -51.57 -3.74 37.12
N GLU A 86 -51.67 -2.43 36.85
CA GLU A 86 -52.83 -1.61 36.47
C GLU A 86 -52.53 -0.81 35.17
N SER A 87 -52.35 0.52 35.21
CA SER A 87 -52.18 1.40 34.06
C SER A 87 -51.57 2.76 34.42
N ASP A 88 -51.02 3.49 33.44
CA ASP A 88 -51.35 4.93 33.31
C ASP A 88 -51.30 5.36 31.83
N THR A 89 -52.15 6.29 31.41
CA THR A 89 -52.49 6.52 29.99
C THR A 89 -52.41 7.97 29.55
N ASP A 90 -52.11 8.21 28.26
CA ASP A 90 -52.58 9.40 27.53
C ASP A 90 -52.95 9.07 26.07
N GLN A 91 -53.93 9.80 25.53
CA GLN A 91 -54.57 9.64 24.20
C GLN A 91 -54.85 11.03 23.60
N VAL A 92 -55.20 11.27 22.33
CA VAL A 92 -55.53 10.47 21.11
C VAL A 92 -54.81 11.18 19.92
N GLU A 93 -54.87 10.90 18.61
CA GLU A 93 -55.66 10.11 17.63
C GLU A 93 -54.62 9.35 16.73
N SER A 94 -54.79 8.19 16.06
CA SER A 94 -55.88 7.48 15.37
C SER A 94 -56.35 8.07 14.03
N ASP A 95 -55.79 7.53 12.94
CA ASP A 95 -56.50 7.34 11.66
C ASP A 95 -55.87 6.11 10.96
N GLU A 96 -56.67 5.06 10.76
CA GLU A 96 -56.35 3.86 9.97
C GLU A 96 -57.18 3.86 8.69
N GLU A 97 -56.65 3.35 7.59
CA GLU A 97 -57.42 2.40 6.77
C GLU A 97 -56.47 1.50 5.94
N GLU A 98 -56.99 0.35 5.52
CA GLU A 98 -56.21 -0.85 5.20
C GLU A 98 -56.27 -1.27 3.72
N LEU A 99 -55.17 -1.89 3.24
CA LEU A 99 -55.14 -2.86 2.12
C LEU A 99 -55.54 -2.29 0.72
N ASP A 100 -55.39 -3.00 -0.42
CA ASP A 100 -55.00 -4.39 -0.66
C ASP A 100 -54.01 -4.52 -1.87
N ASN A 101 -53.69 -5.76 -2.22
CA ASN A 101 -52.63 -6.22 -3.10
C ASN A 101 -52.87 -6.01 -4.61
N THR A 102 -51.82 -6.32 -5.37
CA THR A 102 -51.78 -6.64 -6.81
C THR A 102 -51.90 -5.48 -7.81
N ASN A 103 -50.76 -5.05 -8.34
CA ASN A 103 -50.40 -5.60 -9.66
C ASN A 103 -48.88 -5.65 -9.90
N ARG A 104 -48.43 -6.63 -10.69
CA ARG A 104 -47.09 -6.61 -11.30
C ARG A 104 -47.22 -5.98 -12.68
N GLN A 105 -46.59 -4.84 -12.91
CA GLN A 105 -46.28 -4.39 -14.26
C GLN A 105 -44.77 -4.21 -14.41
N VAL A 106 -44.25 -4.82 -15.48
CA VAL A 106 -42.92 -4.55 -16.01
C VAL A 106 -42.94 -3.15 -16.61
N ASN A 107 -41.93 -2.35 -16.30
CA ASN A 107 -41.55 -1.22 -17.15
C ASN A 107 -40.11 -1.49 -17.61
N ASP A 108 -39.92 -1.48 -18.93
CA ASP A 108 -38.64 -1.77 -19.54
C ASP A 108 -37.60 -0.68 -19.26
N TYR A 109 -36.32 -1.08 -19.23
CA TYR A 109 -35.21 -0.14 -19.33
C TYR A 109 -35.09 0.35 -20.78
N GLU A 110 -35.94 1.31 -21.14
CA GLU A 110 -35.98 1.84 -22.50
C GLU A 110 -34.66 2.55 -22.87
N SER A 111 -34.16 2.28 -24.06
CA SER A 111 -32.81 2.68 -24.49
C SER A 111 -32.73 4.16 -24.87
N ASN A 112 -32.30 4.99 -23.91
CA ASN A 112 -31.97 6.39 -24.19
C ASN A 112 -30.72 6.49 -25.09
N LYS A 113 -30.96 6.61 -26.40
CA LYS A 113 -29.98 7.11 -27.36
C LYS A 113 -29.66 8.57 -27.03
N SER A 114 -28.47 8.83 -26.47
CA SER A 114 -27.86 10.16 -26.59
C SER A 114 -27.57 10.45 -28.06
N ALA A 115 -27.70 11.71 -28.47
CA ALA A 115 -27.42 12.13 -29.83
C ALA A 115 -25.93 12.01 -30.18
N THR A 116 -25.66 11.88 -31.48
CA THR A 116 -24.34 12.14 -32.07
C THR A 116 -24.09 13.65 -32.07
N ASP A 117 -23.19 14.10 -31.21
CA ASP A 117 -22.35 15.27 -31.49
C ASP A 117 -21.01 14.70 -32.00
N ASP A 118 -20.71 14.92 -33.28
CA ASP A 118 -19.51 14.40 -33.94
C ASP A 118 -18.32 15.36 -33.69
N ASP A 119 -17.56 15.11 -32.62
CA ASP A 119 -16.22 15.69 -32.42
C ASP A 119 -15.17 14.71 -32.98
N ASP A 120 -14.77 14.91 -34.24
CA ASP A 120 -13.66 14.19 -34.90
C ASP A 120 -12.29 14.63 -34.31
N ASP A 121 -11.89 14.04 -33.17
CA ASP A 121 -10.50 14.05 -32.70
C ASP A 121 -9.69 13.02 -33.52
N ASP A 122 -9.11 13.45 -34.65
CA ASP A 122 -8.22 12.64 -35.49
C ASP A 122 -6.98 12.13 -34.70
N ASP A 123 -6.81 10.81 -34.60
CA ASP A 123 -5.59 10.16 -34.11
C ASP A 123 -4.45 10.32 -35.14
N GLU A 124 -3.83 11.52 -35.23
CA GLU A 124 -2.63 11.73 -36.04
C GLU A 124 -1.43 10.93 -35.47
N ASP A 125 -1.03 9.91 -36.22
CA ASP A 125 0.22 9.14 -36.05
C ASP A 125 1.44 10.09 -36.05
N ASP A 126 2.17 10.15 -34.92
CA ASP A 126 3.26 11.11 -34.64
C ASP A 126 4.56 10.74 -35.41
N GLY A 127 4.43 10.71 -36.73
CA GLY A 127 5.44 10.32 -37.69
C GLY A 127 6.48 11.41 -37.95
N ASP A 128 7.59 11.36 -37.22
CA ASP A 128 8.72 12.31 -37.28
C ASP A 128 9.24 12.59 -38.71
N SER A 129 8.70 13.63 -39.36
CA SER A 129 9.26 14.25 -40.56
C SER A 129 8.59 15.59 -40.92
N ILE A 130 9.33 16.70 -40.73
CA ILE A 130 9.58 17.70 -41.79
C ILE A 130 10.64 18.69 -41.31
N GLY A 131 11.58 19.03 -42.20
CA GLY A 131 12.55 20.09 -41.96
C GLY A 131 12.66 21.05 -43.13
N LYS A 132 12.40 22.34 -42.89
CA LYS A 132 13.09 23.47 -43.57
C LYS A 132 12.82 24.82 -42.92
N LYS A 133 13.86 25.33 -42.25
CA LYS A 133 14.33 26.73 -42.20
C LYS A 133 13.29 27.86 -42.19
N GLU A 134 13.29 28.62 -41.10
CA GLU A 134 13.63 30.05 -41.20
C GLU A 134 14.48 30.49 -39.99
N ASN A 135 15.11 31.67 -40.05
CA ASN A 135 16.20 32.06 -39.14
C ASN A 135 15.74 33.03 -38.03
N GLY A 136 16.25 32.87 -36.80
CA GLY A 136 16.12 33.92 -35.77
C GLY A 136 16.63 33.56 -34.38
N ASN A 137 17.77 34.14 -33.97
CA ASN A 137 18.32 34.21 -32.61
C ASN A 137 18.46 32.89 -31.81
N GLU A 138 19.64 32.27 -31.91
CA GLU A 138 20.11 31.26 -30.98
C GLU A 138 20.32 31.80 -29.56
N ASN A 139 19.44 31.45 -28.62
CA ASN A 139 19.79 31.42 -27.21
C ASN A 139 20.26 30.01 -26.85
N ASN A 140 21.58 29.78 -26.92
CA ASN A 140 22.23 28.49 -26.65
C ASN A 140 22.15 28.07 -25.17
N VAL A 141 20.97 27.64 -24.72
CA VAL A 141 20.82 26.85 -23.49
C VAL A 141 21.30 25.44 -23.81
N LYS A 142 22.56 25.16 -23.46
CA LYS A 142 23.13 23.81 -23.59
C LYS A 142 22.24 22.80 -22.87
N ILE A 143 21.73 21.82 -23.62
CA ILE A 143 21.29 20.56 -23.04
C ILE A 143 22.52 19.96 -22.36
N SER A 144 22.49 19.84 -21.04
CA SER A 144 23.55 19.16 -20.31
C SER A 144 23.60 17.71 -20.76
N GLU A 145 24.76 17.27 -21.25
CA GLU A 145 25.04 15.87 -21.54
C GLU A 145 24.75 15.02 -20.28
N PRO A 146 24.26 13.78 -20.43
CA PRO A 146 24.03 12.92 -19.29
C PRO A 146 25.37 12.45 -18.70
N ASP A 147 25.89 13.20 -17.72
CA ASP A 147 26.93 12.75 -16.77
C ASP A 147 26.39 11.57 -15.93
N ALA A 148 26.28 10.43 -16.58
CA ALA A 148 25.99 9.14 -16.01
C ALA A 148 27.20 8.24 -16.30
N ASN A 149 28.14 8.21 -15.35
CA ASN A 149 29.20 7.20 -15.37
C ASN A 149 28.52 5.82 -15.41
N GLU A 150 28.80 5.02 -16.43
CA GLU A 150 28.09 3.75 -16.65
C GLU A 150 28.27 2.77 -15.47
N ASP A 151 29.39 2.92 -14.75
CA ASP A 151 29.77 2.20 -13.52
C ASP A 151 28.76 2.39 -12.35
N ASP A 152 28.12 3.57 -12.23
CA ASP A 152 27.07 3.83 -11.21
C ASP A 152 25.76 3.06 -11.53
N SER A 153 25.56 2.59 -12.77
CA SER A 153 24.30 1.96 -13.21
C SER A 153 24.15 0.49 -12.76
N TYR A 154 25.27 -0.23 -12.63
CA TYR A 154 25.29 -1.66 -12.27
C TYR A 154 24.91 -1.94 -10.81
N ASN A 155 25.02 -0.94 -9.92
CA ASN A 155 24.69 -1.07 -8.49
C ASN A 155 23.27 -0.61 -8.12
N ASP A 156 22.46 -0.12 -9.06
CA ASP A 156 21.06 0.22 -8.77
C ASP A 156 20.23 -1.05 -8.52
N PRO A 157 19.56 -1.19 -7.36
CA PRO A 157 18.68 -2.33 -7.07
C PRO A 157 17.59 -2.58 -8.13
N PHE A 158 17.10 -1.55 -8.83
CA PHE A 158 16.16 -1.71 -9.95
C PHE A 158 16.77 -2.47 -11.12
N THR A 159 18.00 -2.10 -11.52
CA THR A 159 18.76 -2.77 -12.59
C THR A 159 18.98 -4.21 -12.19
N ARG A 160 19.59 -4.43 -11.02
CA ARG A 160 19.88 -5.77 -10.48
C ARG A 160 18.64 -6.67 -10.33
N HIS A 161 17.45 -6.09 -10.13
CA HIS A 161 16.20 -6.84 -9.94
C HIS A 161 15.45 -7.17 -11.24
N LEU A 162 15.56 -6.38 -12.30
CA LEU A 162 14.66 -6.45 -13.46
C LEU A 162 15.38 -6.66 -14.81
N GLU A 163 16.70 -6.48 -14.86
CA GLU A 163 17.54 -6.59 -16.06
C GLU A 163 17.86 -8.05 -16.42
N HIS A 164 18.27 -8.84 -15.43
CA HIS A 164 18.87 -10.16 -15.63
C HIS A 164 17.84 -11.29 -15.43
N ASP A 165 18.00 -12.38 -16.18
CA ASP A 165 17.21 -13.60 -16.01
C ASP A 165 17.68 -14.40 -14.76
N ILE A 166 16.74 -15.03 -14.05
CA ILE A 166 17.01 -15.94 -12.93
C ILE A 166 17.76 -17.19 -13.43
N SER A 167 18.74 -17.68 -12.67
CA SER A 167 19.49 -18.91 -13.02
C SER A 167 18.67 -20.19 -12.78
N ASP A 168 18.95 -21.24 -13.55
CA ASP A 168 18.26 -22.54 -13.43
C ASP A 168 18.26 -23.08 -11.99
N GLU A 169 19.37 -22.95 -11.28
CA GLU A 169 19.58 -23.41 -9.89
C GLU A 169 18.71 -22.65 -8.88
N MET A 170 18.41 -21.37 -9.17
CA MET A 170 17.50 -20.53 -8.39
C MET A 170 16.04 -20.80 -8.79
N LEU A 171 15.75 -21.05 -10.07
CA LEU A 171 14.42 -21.45 -10.53
C LEU A 171 13.99 -22.80 -9.94
N VAL A 172 14.91 -23.77 -9.81
CA VAL A 172 14.69 -25.04 -9.10
C VAL A 172 14.38 -24.79 -7.62
N SER A 173 15.11 -23.89 -6.95
CA SER A 173 14.84 -23.51 -5.55
C SER A 173 13.46 -22.86 -5.36
N LEU A 174 13.03 -22.05 -6.33
CA LEU A 174 11.74 -21.37 -6.39
C LEU A 174 10.56 -22.26 -6.83
N THR A 175 10.83 -23.50 -7.26
CA THR A 175 9.80 -24.47 -7.69
C THR A 175 9.77 -25.74 -6.85
N SER A 176 10.80 -26.03 -6.05
CA SER A 176 10.78 -27.17 -5.13
C SER A 176 9.75 -27.00 -4.02
N SER A 177 9.22 -28.12 -3.52
CA SER A 177 8.27 -28.16 -2.42
C SER A 177 8.79 -29.10 -1.32
N PRO A 178 9.30 -28.58 -0.19
CA PRO A 178 9.45 -27.16 0.16
C PRO A 178 10.53 -26.42 -0.67
N PRO A 179 10.47 -25.08 -0.75
CA PRO A 179 11.51 -24.26 -1.38
C PRO A 179 12.78 -24.23 -0.52
N ASN A 180 13.95 -24.16 -1.14
CA ASN A 180 15.24 -24.06 -0.42
C ASN A 180 15.48 -22.62 0.03
N VAL A 181 15.15 -22.29 1.28
CA VAL A 181 15.19 -20.92 1.83
C VAL A 181 16.09 -20.79 3.05
N GLU A 182 16.84 -19.69 3.11
CA GLU A 182 17.46 -19.19 4.33
C GLU A 182 16.51 -18.24 5.06
N THR A 183 16.30 -18.50 6.35
CA THR A 183 15.53 -17.60 7.23
C THR A 183 16.47 -16.94 8.22
N THR A 184 16.49 -15.61 8.23
CA THR A 184 17.26 -14.80 9.18
C THR A 184 16.32 -13.91 9.99
N ASN A 185 16.63 -13.73 11.27
CA ASN A 185 15.88 -12.85 12.16
C ASN A 185 16.75 -11.66 12.55
N GLN A 186 16.20 -10.45 12.49
CA GLN A 186 16.83 -9.21 12.91
C GLN A 186 15.90 -8.43 13.85
N ASN A 187 16.49 -7.52 14.63
CA ASN A 187 15.75 -6.55 15.43
C ASN A 187 16.21 -5.13 15.06
N TRP A 188 15.28 -4.27 14.64
CA TRP A 188 15.55 -2.88 14.21
C TRP A 188 14.90 -1.84 15.16
N PRO A 189 15.39 -0.59 15.21
CA PRO A 189 14.97 0.38 16.22
C PRO A 189 13.46 0.73 16.22
N THR A 190 12.83 0.84 15.05
CA THR A 190 11.43 1.30 14.92
C THR A 190 10.46 0.17 14.62
N ILE A 191 10.85 -0.74 13.72
CA ILE A 191 10.05 -1.89 13.28
C ILE A 191 10.15 -3.08 14.28
N SER A 192 11.17 -3.10 15.14
CA SER A 192 11.53 -4.24 15.99
C SER A 192 11.72 -5.55 15.23
N ASN A 193 10.84 -6.55 15.34
CA ASN A 193 11.14 -7.91 14.94
C ASN A 193 10.90 -8.18 13.45
N ILE A 194 11.96 -8.56 12.74
CA ILE A 194 11.97 -8.78 11.29
C ILE A 194 12.47 -10.19 10.99
N THR A 195 11.65 -10.98 10.29
CA THR A 195 12.01 -12.29 9.74
C THR A 195 12.15 -12.17 8.23
N THR A 196 13.39 -12.27 7.73
CA THR A 196 13.71 -12.26 6.29
C THR A 196 13.89 -13.69 5.79
N ILE A 197 13.19 -14.05 4.72
CA ILE A 197 13.23 -15.36 4.06
C ILE A 197 13.72 -15.18 2.62
N ILE A 198 14.90 -15.71 2.31
CA ILE A 198 15.53 -15.58 0.98
C ILE A 198 15.72 -16.97 0.37
N PRO A 199 15.26 -17.24 -0.86
CA PRO A 199 15.56 -18.49 -1.55
C PRO A 199 17.05 -18.57 -1.88
N LYS A 200 17.66 -19.74 -1.68
CA LYS A 200 19.03 -20.04 -2.06
C LYS A 200 19.07 -20.93 -3.31
N PRO A 201 19.90 -20.63 -4.32
CA PRO A 201 20.15 -21.55 -5.41
C PRO A 201 20.54 -22.93 -4.88
N VAL A 202 20.07 -24.00 -5.52
CA VAL A 202 20.48 -25.35 -5.16
C VAL A 202 21.87 -25.60 -5.72
N GLU A 203 22.87 -25.83 -4.85
CA GLU A 203 24.23 -26.16 -5.27
C GLU A 203 24.27 -27.51 -5.99
N THR A 204 24.23 -27.47 -7.32
CA THR A 204 24.37 -28.67 -8.14
C THR A 204 25.81 -29.19 -8.02
N MET A 205 26.00 -30.44 -7.59
CA MET A 205 27.33 -31.08 -7.47
C MET A 205 28.15 -31.09 -8.78
N LEU A 206 27.49 -30.83 -9.92
CA LEU A 206 28.12 -30.49 -11.19
C LEU A 206 28.74 -29.09 -11.15
N LYS A 207 29.93 -28.97 -10.55
CA LYS A 207 30.85 -27.87 -10.86
C LYS A 207 30.99 -27.78 -12.39
N LYS A 208 30.39 -26.76 -13.01
CA LYS A 208 30.50 -26.53 -14.46
C LYS A 208 31.98 -26.35 -14.80
N ALA A 209 32.59 -27.39 -15.35
CA ALA A 209 33.90 -27.28 -15.97
C ALA A 209 33.70 -26.49 -17.26
N ASN A 210 33.94 -25.18 -17.21
CA ASN A 210 33.72 -24.27 -18.34
C ASN A 210 34.35 -24.87 -19.61
N PRO A 211 33.54 -25.23 -20.64
CA PRO A 211 34.10 -25.74 -21.88
C PRO A 211 34.95 -24.64 -22.48
N LYS A 212 36.23 -24.93 -22.76
CA LYS A 212 37.22 -23.91 -23.16
C LYS A 212 36.94 -23.21 -24.50
N ILE A 213 35.84 -23.60 -25.17
CA ILE A 213 35.25 -22.90 -26.30
C ILE A 213 33.72 -22.95 -26.07
N SER A 214 33.14 -21.83 -25.65
CA SER A 214 31.70 -21.55 -25.82
C SER A 214 31.57 -20.51 -26.92
N ILE A 215 30.67 -20.75 -27.88
CA ILE A 215 30.27 -19.76 -28.88
C ILE A 215 29.02 -18.99 -28.39
N LEU A 216 28.37 -19.48 -27.33
CA LEU A 216 27.31 -18.76 -26.63
C LEU A 216 27.91 -17.77 -25.63
N GLU A 217 27.32 -16.59 -25.59
CA GLU A 217 27.66 -15.47 -24.70
C GLU A 217 27.62 -15.86 -23.20
N GLU A 218 28.47 -15.22 -22.39
CA GLU A 218 28.47 -15.40 -20.94
C GLU A 218 27.25 -14.68 -20.31
N LYS A 219 26.10 -15.37 -20.31
CA LYS A 219 24.86 -14.85 -19.73
C LYS A 219 25.03 -14.43 -18.27
N THR A 220 24.76 -13.15 -18.01
CA THR A 220 24.70 -12.59 -16.66
C THR A 220 23.36 -12.89 -16.01
N TYR A 221 23.38 -13.64 -14.91
CA TYR A 221 22.19 -14.03 -14.16
C TYR A 221 21.90 -13.07 -13.00
N ALA A 222 20.64 -12.99 -12.61
CA ALA A 222 20.20 -12.22 -11.45
C ALA A 222 20.89 -12.69 -10.15
N MET A 223 21.46 -11.76 -9.38
CA MET A 223 22.06 -12.07 -8.09
C MET A 223 20.98 -12.49 -7.08
N PRO A 224 21.21 -13.50 -6.21
CA PRO A 224 20.30 -13.84 -5.13
C PRO A 224 19.99 -12.67 -4.19
N GLY A 225 18.83 -12.74 -3.54
CA GLY A 225 18.41 -11.76 -2.53
C GLY A 225 19.45 -11.53 -1.43
N THR A 226 19.59 -10.29 -0.99
CA THR A 226 20.45 -9.90 0.13
C THR A 226 19.61 -9.61 1.37
N VAL A 227 20.04 -10.08 2.55
CA VAL A 227 19.38 -9.71 3.82
C VAL A 227 19.42 -8.17 3.97
N PRO A 228 18.28 -7.50 4.24
CA PRO A 228 18.22 -6.06 4.25
C PRO A 228 19.12 -5.46 5.36
N GLN A 229 19.60 -4.25 5.12
CA GLN A 229 20.46 -3.52 6.04
C GLN A 229 19.91 -2.10 6.26
N LEU A 230 20.08 -1.59 7.47
CA LEU A 230 19.64 -0.25 7.84
C LEU A 230 20.44 0.83 7.08
N LEU A 231 19.73 1.73 6.40
CA LEU A 231 20.31 2.84 5.65
C LEU A 231 21.02 3.85 6.56
N LYS A 232 22.36 3.76 6.61
CA LYS A 232 23.23 4.63 7.42
C LYS A 232 23.33 6.06 6.88
N ASN A 233 23.30 6.22 5.56
CA ASN A 233 23.40 7.51 4.86
C ASN A 233 22.18 7.68 3.95
N VAL A 234 21.46 8.80 4.07
CA VAL A 234 20.17 9.04 3.40
C VAL A 234 20.33 10.01 2.20
N GLY A 235 21.41 9.89 1.44
CA GLY A 235 21.67 10.74 0.27
C GLY A 235 20.98 10.20 -0.99
N TYR A 236 20.36 11.07 -1.79
CA TYR A 236 19.54 10.65 -2.95
C TYR A 236 20.28 9.77 -3.96
N LYS A 237 21.61 9.93 -4.11
CA LYS A 237 22.45 9.08 -4.97
C LYS A 237 22.56 7.65 -4.41
N GLN A 238 22.87 7.50 -3.12
CA GLN A 238 22.98 6.19 -2.46
C GLN A 238 21.64 5.44 -2.40
N LEU A 239 20.53 6.17 -2.39
CA LEU A 239 19.18 5.61 -2.46
C LEU A 239 18.74 5.27 -3.91
N CYS A 240 19.59 5.52 -4.91
CA CYS A 240 19.29 5.39 -6.33
C CYS A 240 17.94 6.07 -6.70
N ILE A 241 17.68 7.25 -6.16
CA ILE A 241 16.47 8.03 -6.45
C ILE A 241 16.71 8.90 -7.67
N LYS A 242 15.81 8.87 -8.65
CA LYS A 242 15.94 9.65 -9.90
C LYS A 242 15.86 11.17 -9.65
N PRO A 243 16.69 11.98 -10.33
CA PRO A 243 16.86 13.42 -10.02
C PRO A 243 15.61 14.27 -10.27
N GLN A 244 14.67 13.82 -11.12
CA GLN A 244 13.44 14.56 -11.42
C GLN A 244 12.61 14.91 -10.17
N ILE A 245 12.71 14.14 -9.09
CA ILE A 245 11.88 14.30 -7.87
C ILE A 245 12.66 14.77 -6.63
N HIS A 246 13.98 15.00 -6.71
CA HIS A 246 14.81 15.38 -5.55
C HIS A 246 14.33 16.65 -4.84
N GLY A 247 13.86 17.66 -5.59
CA GLY A 247 13.33 18.90 -5.03
C GLY A 247 11.96 18.75 -4.36
N ASN A 248 11.15 17.78 -4.79
CA ASN A 248 9.79 17.60 -4.29
C ASN A 248 9.74 16.80 -2.97
N ILE A 249 10.64 15.80 -2.81
CA ILE A 249 10.64 14.81 -1.72
C ILE A 249 10.45 15.43 -0.32
N VAL A 250 11.30 16.37 0.10
CA VAL A 250 11.19 17.00 1.43
C VAL A 250 9.92 17.85 1.55
N SER A 251 9.46 18.46 0.44
CA SER A 251 8.25 19.28 0.43
C SER A 251 6.96 18.45 0.56
N ALA A 252 6.97 17.23 0.00
CA ALA A 252 5.86 16.28 0.05
C ALA A 252 5.81 15.52 1.39
N ASN A 253 6.98 15.15 1.94
CA ASN A 253 7.07 14.49 3.25
C ASN A 253 6.92 15.46 4.45
N LYS A 254 6.80 16.77 4.19
CA LYS A 254 6.79 17.85 5.20
C LYS A 254 5.78 17.63 6.34
N SER A 255 4.59 17.09 6.04
CA SER A 255 3.57 16.76 7.04
C SER A 255 4.06 15.72 8.05
N ASN A 256 4.70 14.65 7.57
CA ASN A 256 5.23 13.56 8.39
C ASN A 256 6.44 14.00 9.22
N LEU A 257 7.35 14.79 8.64
CA LEU A 257 8.52 15.33 9.35
C LEU A 257 8.07 16.23 10.52
N ILE A 258 7.12 17.14 10.29
CA ILE A 258 6.55 18.01 11.34
C ILE A 258 5.77 17.22 12.38
N LYS A 259 5.00 16.18 11.99
CA LYS A 259 4.32 15.26 12.93
C LYS A 259 5.27 14.52 13.88
N ARG A 260 6.58 14.49 13.59
CA ARG A 260 7.62 13.80 14.36
C ARG A 260 8.66 14.75 14.98
N ASP A 261 8.37 16.06 15.01
CA ASP A 261 9.28 17.12 15.48
C ASP A 261 10.68 17.12 14.80
N LEU A 262 10.77 16.61 13.56
CA LEU A 262 12.02 16.56 12.80
C LEU A 262 12.28 17.87 12.04
N GLU A 263 13.56 18.22 11.89
CA GLU A 263 13.97 19.31 11.01
C GLU A 263 13.63 19.04 9.54
N LEU A 264 13.33 20.10 8.79
CA LEU A 264 13.15 20.04 7.33
C LEU A 264 14.49 19.87 6.57
N THR A 265 15.55 19.51 7.27
CA THR A 265 16.84 19.02 6.74
C THR A 265 16.82 17.49 6.56
N GLU A 266 15.94 16.78 7.25
CA GLU A 266 15.77 15.33 7.12
C GLU A 266 14.85 14.95 5.95
N ILE A 267 15.19 13.85 5.28
CA ILE A 267 14.46 13.33 4.12
C ILE A 267 13.33 12.37 4.53
N PHE A 268 13.54 11.59 5.59
CA PHE A 268 12.67 10.49 6.05
C PHE A 268 12.61 10.42 7.59
N THR A 269 11.46 10.01 8.15
CA THR A 269 11.36 9.59 9.56
C THR A 269 12.10 8.26 9.81
N SER A 270 12.26 7.83 11.06
CA SER A 270 12.89 6.54 11.40
C SER A 270 12.16 5.34 10.80
N LEU A 271 10.83 5.31 10.89
CA LEU A 271 10.00 4.26 10.27
C LEU A 271 10.18 4.25 8.75
N GLN A 272 10.23 5.42 8.14
CA GLN A 272 10.40 5.56 6.69
C GLN A 272 11.78 5.10 6.20
N LYS A 273 12.86 5.40 6.95
CA LYS A 273 14.22 4.88 6.67
C LYS A 273 14.24 3.35 6.71
N GLU A 274 13.62 2.76 7.73
CA GLU A 274 13.54 1.31 7.89
C GLU A 274 12.68 0.65 6.80
N LEU A 275 11.48 1.17 6.50
CA LEU A 275 10.65 0.63 5.41
C LEU A 275 11.34 0.75 4.05
N PHE A 276 12.00 1.88 3.75
CA PHE A 276 12.71 2.07 2.48
C PHE A 276 13.96 1.17 2.36
N SER A 277 14.63 0.84 3.48
CA SER A 277 15.71 -0.17 3.54
C SER A 277 15.31 -1.54 3.02
N ILE A 278 14.03 -1.92 3.11
CA ILE A 278 13.48 -3.18 2.59
C ILE A 278 12.93 -2.98 1.18
N ILE A 279 12.08 -1.96 1.01
CA ILE A 279 11.32 -1.72 -0.22
C ILE A 279 12.26 -1.43 -1.41
N ASN A 280 13.33 -0.65 -1.20
CA ASN A 280 14.28 -0.33 -2.27
C ASN A 280 15.14 -1.54 -2.72
N ASN A 281 15.21 -2.62 -1.92
CA ASN A 281 15.86 -3.87 -2.32
C ASN A 281 14.95 -4.79 -3.16
N TYR A 282 13.77 -4.33 -3.55
CA TYR A 282 12.76 -5.07 -4.31
C TYR A 282 12.22 -6.34 -3.63
N GLN A 283 12.39 -6.47 -2.31
CA GLN A 283 11.90 -7.60 -1.52
C GLN A 283 10.40 -7.49 -1.21
N ASP A 284 9.68 -8.61 -1.18
CA ASP A 284 8.28 -8.62 -0.72
C ASP A 284 8.23 -8.25 0.77
N LEU A 285 7.17 -7.56 1.19
CA LEU A 285 7.02 -7.06 2.56
C LEU A 285 5.61 -7.34 3.09
N TYR A 286 5.52 -7.87 4.30
CA TYR A 286 4.29 -7.82 5.09
C TYR A 286 4.52 -7.08 6.41
N TYR A 287 3.87 -5.92 6.54
CA TYR A 287 3.87 -5.07 7.74
C TYR A 287 2.48 -5.09 8.40
N PRO A 288 2.32 -5.74 9.56
CA PRO A 288 1.04 -5.88 10.25
C PRO A 288 0.80 -4.85 11.38
N ASP A 289 1.62 -3.79 11.47
CA ASP A 289 1.55 -2.76 12.53
C ASP A 289 1.10 -1.38 11.98
N ARG A 290 0.22 -1.36 10.95
CA ARG A 290 -0.31 -0.11 10.37
C ARG A 290 -1.35 0.54 11.28
N SER A 291 -1.15 1.80 11.64
CA SER A 291 -2.07 2.62 12.43
C SER A 291 -2.48 3.89 11.70
N PHE A 292 -3.55 4.55 12.15
CA PHE A 292 -3.90 5.89 11.67
C PHE A 292 -2.81 6.94 11.93
N SER A 293 -1.91 6.71 12.89
CA SER A 293 -0.78 7.60 13.18
C SER A 293 0.44 7.39 12.28
N ASN A 294 0.66 6.19 11.72
CA ASN A 294 1.79 5.91 10.81
C ASN A 294 1.39 5.73 9.32
N ALA A 295 0.09 5.65 9.00
CA ALA A 295 -0.41 5.45 7.63
C ALA A 295 0.10 6.47 6.61
N ASP A 296 0.26 7.74 7.00
CA ASP A 296 0.81 8.79 6.11
C ASP A 296 2.31 8.64 5.85
N GLU A 297 3.07 8.08 6.81
CA GLU A 297 4.49 7.80 6.66
C GLU A 297 4.71 6.62 5.70
N ILE A 298 3.88 5.59 5.83
CA ILE A 298 3.88 4.38 4.99
C ILE A 298 3.46 4.71 3.55
N ARG A 299 2.34 5.42 3.39
CA ARG A 299 1.81 5.84 2.08
C ARG A 299 2.84 6.65 1.30
N TYR A 300 3.51 7.59 1.97
CA TYR A 300 4.57 8.38 1.37
C TYR A 300 5.70 7.50 0.80
N ILE A 301 6.12 6.47 1.53
CA ILE A 301 7.25 5.62 1.11
C ILE A 301 6.90 4.67 -0.04
N TYR A 302 5.73 4.02 -0.04
CA TYR A 302 5.37 3.19 -1.20
C TYR A 302 5.06 4.05 -2.43
N CYS A 303 4.48 5.25 -2.28
CA CYS A 303 4.28 6.18 -3.39
C CYS A 303 5.62 6.68 -3.97
N LEU A 304 6.60 6.99 -3.12
CA LEU A 304 7.94 7.37 -3.55
C LEU A 304 8.65 6.24 -4.32
N HIS A 305 8.54 5.00 -3.84
CA HIS A 305 9.08 3.83 -4.52
C HIS A 305 8.44 3.62 -5.89
N VAL A 306 7.11 3.68 -5.97
CA VAL A 306 6.35 3.59 -7.23
C VAL A 306 6.78 4.65 -8.24
N VAL A 307 6.86 5.92 -7.82
CA VAL A 307 7.30 7.01 -8.72
C VAL A 307 8.75 6.81 -9.15
N ASN A 308 9.66 6.40 -8.25
CA ASN A 308 11.06 6.15 -8.59
C ASN A 308 11.21 4.97 -9.57
N HIS A 309 10.53 3.84 -9.31
CA HIS A 309 10.47 2.67 -10.18
C HIS A 309 9.95 3.05 -11.59
N MET A 310 8.85 3.80 -11.65
CA MET A 310 8.26 4.21 -12.93
C MET A 310 9.17 5.17 -13.70
N LEU A 311 9.81 6.12 -13.03
CA LEU A 311 10.80 7.02 -13.65
C LEU A 311 12.03 6.24 -14.15
N LYS A 312 12.49 5.20 -13.44
CA LYS A 312 13.57 4.30 -13.91
C LYS A 312 13.14 3.55 -15.17
N SER A 313 12.00 2.85 -15.12
CA SER A 313 11.47 2.05 -16.22
C SER A 313 11.26 2.90 -17.48
N ARG A 314 10.60 4.06 -17.37
CA ARG A 314 10.41 5.00 -18.48
C ARG A 314 11.72 5.62 -18.99
N SER A 315 12.71 5.86 -18.12
CA SER A 315 14.02 6.37 -18.56
C SER A 315 14.77 5.36 -19.42
N LYS A 316 14.72 4.06 -19.07
CA LYS A 316 15.33 2.99 -19.87
C LYS A 316 14.65 2.85 -21.24
N ILE A 317 13.32 2.83 -21.26
CA ILE A 317 12.53 2.75 -22.51
C ILE A 317 12.84 3.92 -23.46
N LEU A 318 12.92 5.15 -22.94
CA LEU A 318 13.29 6.32 -23.76
C LEU A 318 14.75 6.25 -24.28
N HIS A 319 15.68 5.69 -23.50
CA HIS A 319 17.06 5.48 -23.94
C HIS A 319 17.14 4.43 -25.05
N HIS A 320 16.48 3.29 -24.88
CA HIS A 320 16.39 2.22 -25.88
C HIS A 320 15.75 2.71 -27.18
N ASN A 321 14.63 3.44 -27.11
CA ASN A 321 14.02 4.07 -28.28
C ASN A 321 15.01 4.99 -29.03
N SER A 322 15.83 5.76 -28.30
CA SER A 322 16.83 6.67 -28.88
C SER A 322 18.07 5.96 -29.44
N LYS A 323 18.37 4.72 -29.02
CA LYS A 323 19.37 3.85 -29.65
C LYS A 323 18.80 3.20 -30.92
N LEU A 324 17.60 2.61 -30.83
CA LEU A 324 16.91 1.95 -31.94
C LEU A 324 16.69 2.88 -33.14
N SER A 325 16.30 4.14 -32.91
CA SER A 325 16.13 5.13 -34.00
C SER A 325 17.42 5.42 -34.78
N LYS A 326 18.60 5.13 -34.21
CA LYS A 326 19.93 5.34 -34.82
C LYS A 326 20.48 4.10 -35.54
N LYS A 327 19.73 2.98 -35.57
CA LYS A 327 19.96 1.80 -36.43
C LYS A 327 21.39 1.23 -36.44
N SER A 328 22.04 1.12 -35.27
CA SER A 328 23.45 0.67 -35.18
C SER A 328 23.74 -0.50 -34.22
N GLU A 329 22.73 -1.03 -33.51
CA GLU A 329 22.89 -2.05 -32.46
C GLU A 329 21.83 -3.17 -32.65
N PRO A 330 22.12 -4.44 -32.27
CA PRO A 330 21.21 -5.56 -32.48
C PRO A 330 19.97 -5.50 -31.59
N LEU A 331 18.84 -5.98 -32.09
CA LEU A 331 17.53 -5.86 -31.41
C LEU A 331 17.46 -6.63 -30.06
N ASP A 332 18.15 -7.76 -29.95
CA ASP A 332 18.06 -8.67 -28.80
C ASP A 332 18.54 -8.07 -27.46
N GLU A 333 19.34 -7.00 -27.48
CA GLU A 333 19.81 -6.31 -26.28
C GLU A 333 18.71 -5.46 -25.60
N PHE A 334 17.68 -5.05 -26.34
CA PHE A 334 16.74 -4.00 -25.89
C PHE A 334 15.49 -4.51 -25.17
N ARG A 335 15.62 -5.59 -24.40
CA ARG A 335 14.51 -6.23 -23.67
C ARG A 335 14.12 -5.44 -22.41
N ASP A 336 13.24 -4.45 -22.56
CA ASP A 336 12.82 -3.51 -21.51
C ASP A 336 11.30 -3.48 -21.22
N GLN A 337 10.49 -4.18 -22.02
CA GLN A 337 9.03 -4.16 -21.93
C GLN A 337 8.43 -5.37 -21.20
N GLY A 338 7.18 -5.21 -20.76
CA GLY A 338 6.32 -6.32 -20.32
C GLY A 338 5.45 -6.81 -21.48
N LEU A 339 4.64 -7.84 -21.23
CA LEU A 339 3.58 -8.31 -22.15
C LEU A 339 2.44 -7.30 -22.32
N VAL A 340 2.26 -6.40 -21.34
CA VAL A 340 1.34 -5.26 -21.35
C VAL A 340 2.01 -4.05 -20.67
N ARG A 341 1.44 -2.86 -20.83
CA ARG A 341 2.00 -1.61 -20.33
C ARG A 341 1.92 -1.40 -18.80
N PRO A 342 0.83 -1.76 -18.08
CA PRO A 342 0.75 -1.58 -16.64
C PRO A 342 1.86 -2.32 -15.89
N LYS A 343 2.58 -1.59 -15.04
CA LYS A 343 3.68 -2.12 -14.22
C LYS A 343 3.40 -2.03 -12.73
N VAL A 344 2.45 -1.21 -12.31
CA VAL A 344 2.12 -1.00 -10.88
C VAL A 344 0.62 -1.12 -10.66
N LEU A 345 0.22 -1.92 -9.66
CA LEU A 345 -1.15 -1.96 -9.16
C LEU A 345 -1.17 -1.63 -7.66
N ILE A 346 -1.96 -0.62 -7.28
CA ILE A 346 -2.20 -0.25 -5.88
C ILE A 346 -3.66 -0.56 -5.55
N ILE A 347 -3.88 -1.52 -4.65
CA ILE A 347 -5.20 -1.90 -4.14
C ILE A 347 -5.41 -1.23 -2.79
N VAL A 348 -6.53 -0.51 -2.65
CA VAL A 348 -6.97 0.18 -1.42
C VAL A 348 -8.50 0.07 -1.27
N PRO A 349 -9.08 0.13 -0.05
CA PRO A 349 -10.47 -0.29 0.15
C PRO A 349 -11.51 0.72 -0.37
N PHE A 350 -11.26 2.03 -0.20
CA PHE A 350 -12.24 3.11 -0.41
C PHE A 350 -11.69 4.26 -1.26
N ARG A 351 -12.59 5.07 -1.86
CA ARG A 351 -12.22 6.26 -2.65
C ARG A 351 -11.33 7.25 -1.90
N ASP A 352 -11.57 7.54 -0.62
CA ASP A 352 -10.69 8.43 0.14
C ASP A 352 -9.26 7.86 0.27
N ALA A 353 -9.11 6.55 0.46
CA ALA A 353 -7.78 5.92 0.48
C ALA A 353 -7.06 6.11 -0.87
N ALA A 354 -7.79 5.96 -1.98
CA ALA A 354 -7.26 6.23 -3.33
C ALA A 354 -6.95 7.72 -3.55
N TYR A 355 -7.81 8.63 -3.07
CA TYR A 355 -7.56 10.08 -3.06
C TYR A 355 -6.24 10.43 -2.38
N ARG A 356 -6.02 9.90 -1.16
CA ARG A 356 -4.77 10.12 -0.41
C ARG A 356 -3.55 9.53 -1.14
N VAL A 357 -3.67 8.39 -1.82
CA VAL A 357 -2.60 7.80 -2.65
C VAL A 357 -2.25 8.68 -3.84
N VAL A 358 -3.24 8.99 -4.70
CA VAL A 358 -3.03 9.79 -5.91
C VAL A 358 -2.49 11.19 -5.57
N LYS A 359 -2.99 11.81 -4.50
CA LYS A 359 -2.48 13.09 -3.99
C LYS A 359 -1.01 13.01 -3.57
N THR A 360 -0.62 11.93 -2.88
CA THR A 360 0.78 11.68 -2.50
C THR A 360 1.66 11.48 -3.73
N ILE A 361 1.19 10.76 -4.76
CA ILE A 361 1.90 10.61 -6.04
C ILE A 361 2.07 11.97 -6.74
N ILE A 362 1.03 12.82 -6.75
CA ILE A 362 1.09 14.18 -7.32
C ILE A 362 2.13 15.04 -6.58
N ASP A 363 2.09 15.12 -5.25
CA ASP A 363 3.02 15.94 -4.46
C ASP A 363 4.49 15.50 -4.62
N ILE A 364 4.76 14.21 -4.91
CA ILE A 364 6.11 13.68 -5.19
C ILE A 364 6.53 13.96 -6.63
N LEU A 365 5.67 13.67 -7.62
CA LEU A 365 6.03 13.72 -9.04
C LEU A 365 6.01 15.13 -9.65
N VAL A 366 5.05 15.96 -9.25
CA VAL A 366 4.64 17.16 -10.02
C VAL A 366 5.21 18.43 -9.38
N PRO A 367 6.20 19.12 -9.99
CA PRO A 367 6.76 20.34 -9.42
C PRO A 367 5.73 21.47 -9.39
N LYS A 368 5.55 22.11 -8.22
CA LYS A 368 4.45 23.06 -7.95
C LYS A 368 4.42 24.31 -8.85
N GLU A 369 5.53 24.62 -9.49
CA GLU A 369 5.71 25.80 -10.36
C GLU A 369 5.69 25.47 -11.87
N ALA A 370 5.81 24.19 -12.25
CA ALA A 370 6.13 23.81 -13.63
C ALA A 370 5.61 22.42 -14.06
N GLY A 371 4.68 21.84 -13.31
CA GLY A 371 4.04 20.54 -13.61
C GLY A 371 2.52 20.64 -13.68
N GLN A 372 1.90 19.70 -14.38
CA GLN A 372 0.46 19.71 -14.68
C GLN A 372 -0.16 18.34 -14.44
N VAL A 373 -1.39 18.32 -13.89
CA VAL A 373 -2.19 17.10 -13.73
C VAL A 373 -3.44 17.23 -14.59
N LEU A 374 -3.57 16.39 -15.62
CA LEU A 374 -4.73 16.37 -16.50
C LEU A 374 -5.90 15.66 -15.81
N HIS A 375 -7.12 16.14 -16.07
CA HIS A 375 -8.38 15.68 -15.46
C HIS A 375 -8.43 15.77 -13.92
N LYS A 376 -7.53 16.55 -13.28
CA LYS A 376 -7.45 16.72 -11.81
C LYS A 376 -8.77 17.15 -11.18
N LYS A 377 -9.51 18.08 -11.80
CA LYS A 377 -10.76 18.57 -11.24
C LYS A 377 -11.80 17.44 -11.13
N ARG A 378 -12.00 16.67 -12.20
CA ARG A 378 -12.85 15.46 -12.19
C ARG A 378 -12.46 14.51 -11.07
N PHE A 379 -11.15 14.28 -10.88
CA PHE A 379 -10.66 13.42 -9.80
C PHE A 379 -10.99 13.96 -8.41
N GLU A 380 -10.84 15.26 -8.17
CA GLU A 380 -11.20 15.88 -6.88
C GLU A 380 -12.72 15.88 -6.67
N ASP A 381 -13.52 16.11 -7.72
CA ASP A 381 -14.99 16.08 -7.68
C ASP A 381 -15.53 14.65 -7.46
N GLU A 382 -14.87 13.59 -7.98
CA GLU A 382 -15.35 12.19 -7.96
C GLU A 382 -14.79 11.33 -6.81
N PHE A 383 -13.65 11.71 -6.20
CA PHE A 383 -13.01 10.97 -5.10
C PHE A 383 -13.08 11.67 -3.74
N THR A 384 -13.72 12.84 -3.65
CA THR A 384 -14.06 13.49 -2.37
C THR A 384 -15.58 13.53 -2.17
N GLY A 385 -16.06 14.18 -1.11
CA GLY A 385 -17.49 14.20 -0.76
C GLY A 385 -18.01 12.89 -0.18
N THR A 386 -19.33 12.75 -0.12
CA THR A 386 -20.06 11.54 0.30
C THR A 386 -19.59 10.97 1.67
N GLU A 387 -19.33 11.87 2.63
CA GLU A 387 -18.89 11.48 3.98
C GLU A 387 -20.02 10.80 4.77
N LEU A 388 -19.68 9.71 5.45
CA LEU A 388 -20.63 8.89 6.21
C LEU A 388 -21.02 9.63 7.51
N ILE A 389 -22.30 10.00 7.65
CA ILE A 389 -22.78 10.81 8.79
C ILE A 389 -22.78 9.97 10.07
N MET A 390 -21.80 10.21 10.94
CA MET A 390 -21.64 9.45 12.19
C MET A 390 -22.78 9.68 13.19
N PRO A 391 -23.25 8.63 13.89
CA PRO A 391 -24.40 8.73 14.80
C PRO A 391 -24.02 9.44 16.11
N LYS A 392 -24.68 10.58 16.39
CA LYS A 392 -24.45 11.37 17.62
C LYS A 392 -24.95 10.71 18.91
N LYS A 393 -25.85 9.72 18.81
CA LYS A 393 -26.36 8.90 19.92
C LYS A 393 -25.71 7.53 19.80
N ASN A 394 -25.06 7.07 20.88
CA ASN A 394 -24.14 5.91 20.87
C ASN A 394 -23.06 6.07 19.78
N PRO A 395 -22.12 7.03 19.95
CA PRO A 395 -21.06 7.28 18.98
C PRO A 395 -20.21 6.03 18.76
N LYS A 396 -19.61 5.95 17.57
CA LYS A 396 -18.77 4.82 17.19
C LYS A 396 -17.37 4.96 17.83
N PRO A 397 -16.61 3.86 17.95
CA PRO A 397 -15.20 3.92 18.32
C PRO A 397 -14.37 4.83 17.39
N GLU A 398 -13.30 5.44 17.92
CA GLU A 398 -12.44 6.40 17.21
C GLU A 398 -11.83 5.82 15.92
N ASP A 399 -11.45 4.55 15.93
CA ASP A 399 -10.93 3.81 14.78
C ASP A 399 -11.97 3.61 13.68
N TYR A 400 -13.24 3.37 14.04
CA TYR A 400 -14.35 3.35 13.08
C TYR A 400 -14.57 4.73 12.44
N GLU A 401 -14.59 5.80 13.24
CA GLU A 401 -14.77 7.16 12.72
C GLU A 401 -13.61 7.56 11.78
N LEU A 402 -12.37 7.20 12.11
CA LEU A 402 -11.18 7.44 11.28
C LEU A 402 -11.11 6.56 10.02
N LEU A 403 -11.66 5.34 10.05
CA LEU A 403 -11.72 4.44 8.90
C LEU A 403 -12.74 4.90 7.85
N PHE A 404 -13.92 5.34 8.30
CA PHE A 404 -15.01 5.78 7.43
C PHE A 404 -15.07 7.32 7.25
N THR A 405 -13.91 7.98 7.42
CA THR A 405 -13.72 9.41 7.09
C THR A 405 -13.53 9.61 5.57
N GLY A 406 -14.22 10.59 4.99
CA GLY A 406 -14.14 10.89 3.56
C GLY A 406 -15.10 10.03 2.72
N ASN A 407 -14.81 9.91 1.42
CA ASN A 407 -15.63 9.12 0.50
C ASN A 407 -15.37 7.61 0.69
N THR A 408 -16.41 6.90 1.14
CA THR A 408 -16.35 5.48 1.56
C THR A 408 -16.79 4.49 0.46
N ASP A 409 -17.10 4.96 -0.75
CA ASP A 409 -17.42 4.09 -1.88
C ASP A 409 -16.22 3.20 -2.26
N ASP A 410 -16.50 1.93 -2.53
CA ASP A 410 -15.55 0.90 -2.98
C ASP A 410 -15.77 0.45 -4.43
N THR A 411 -16.64 1.12 -5.20
CA THR A 411 -16.89 0.85 -6.64
C THR A 411 -16.01 1.71 -7.58
N PHE A 412 -14.70 1.82 -7.29
CA PHE A 412 -13.78 2.68 -8.06
C PHE A 412 -12.59 1.94 -8.70
N ARG A 413 -12.13 2.49 -9.83
CA ARG A 413 -10.90 2.12 -10.55
C ARG A 413 -10.36 3.32 -11.34
N ILE A 414 -9.05 3.55 -11.35
CA ILE A 414 -8.43 4.65 -12.12
C ILE A 414 -7.06 4.24 -12.68
N GLY A 415 -6.90 4.37 -14.00
CA GLY A 415 -5.62 4.30 -14.69
C GLY A 415 -4.90 5.65 -14.69
N MET A 416 -3.57 5.62 -14.55
CA MET A 416 -2.71 6.79 -14.44
C MET A 416 -1.46 6.63 -15.28
N THR A 417 -1.07 7.69 -16.00
CA THR A 417 0.11 7.70 -16.89
C THR A 417 1.08 8.80 -16.48
N ILE A 418 2.34 8.43 -16.22
CA ILE A 418 3.40 9.31 -15.75
C ILE A 418 4.19 9.86 -16.95
N THR A 419 4.45 11.16 -16.95
CA THR A 419 5.36 11.84 -17.89
C THR A 419 6.28 12.79 -17.11
N LYS A 420 7.39 13.25 -17.73
CA LYS A 420 8.55 13.87 -17.05
C LYS A 420 8.24 14.97 -16.01
N LYS A 421 7.13 15.72 -16.18
CA LYS A 421 6.61 16.71 -15.23
C LYS A 421 5.08 16.69 -15.11
N THR A 422 4.41 15.72 -15.72
CA THR A 422 2.96 15.72 -15.92
C THR A 422 2.35 14.36 -15.64
N LEU A 423 1.09 14.35 -15.20
CA LEU A 423 0.35 13.16 -14.83
C LEU A 423 -1.02 13.20 -15.54
N LYS A 424 -1.31 12.20 -16.38
CA LYS A 424 -2.66 12.03 -16.95
C LYS A 424 -3.43 11.04 -16.06
N LEU A 425 -4.51 11.50 -15.46
CA LEU A 425 -5.49 10.69 -14.73
C LEU A 425 -6.56 10.17 -15.70
N TYR A 426 -7.28 9.12 -15.33
CA TYR A 426 -8.31 8.47 -16.16
C TYR A 426 -7.78 8.02 -17.54
N THR A 427 -6.56 7.50 -17.58
CA THR A 427 -6.09 6.79 -18.78
C THR A 427 -6.65 5.37 -18.82
N ASP A 428 -6.93 4.86 -20.01
CA ASP A 428 -7.30 3.46 -20.19
C ASP A 428 -6.19 2.55 -19.64
N PHE A 429 -6.57 1.37 -19.14
CA PHE A 429 -5.64 0.45 -18.50
C PHE A 429 -4.46 0.08 -19.40
N TYR A 430 -4.64 -0.20 -20.70
CA TYR A 430 -3.52 -0.52 -21.60
C TYR A 430 -2.66 0.69 -21.97
N SER A 431 -3.16 1.91 -21.77
CA SER A 431 -2.41 3.17 -21.89
C SER A 431 -1.80 3.65 -20.56
N SER A 432 -2.14 3.00 -19.44
CA SER A 432 -1.71 3.36 -18.08
C SER A 432 -0.34 2.78 -17.72
N ASP A 433 0.37 3.48 -16.84
CA ASP A 433 1.62 2.99 -16.25
C ASP A 433 1.36 2.42 -14.83
N ILE A 434 0.45 3.08 -14.08
CA ILE A 434 -0.01 2.74 -12.74
C ILE A 434 -1.54 2.61 -12.76
N ILE A 435 -2.07 1.59 -12.08
CA ILE A 435 -3.50 1.44 -11.78
C ILE A 435 -3.70 1.59 -10.26
N VAL A 436 -4.72 2.35 -9.85
CA VAL A 436 -5.21 2.42 -8.46
C VAL A 436 -6.67 2.00 -8.44
N ALA A 437 -7.03 1.01 -7.62
CA ALA A 437 -8.38 0.47 -7.62
C ALA A 437 -8.76 -0.22 -6.30
N SER A 438 -10.05 -0.52 -6.18
CA SER A 438 -10.64 -1.36 -5.14
C SER A 438 -10.61 -2.85 -5.52
N PRO A 439 -10.76 -3.77 -4.55
CA PRO A 439 -11.01 -5.18 -4.86
C PRO A 439 -12.29 -5.38 -5.69
N LEU A 440 -13.37 -4.64 -5.39
CA LEU A 440 -14.64 -4.73 -6.12
C LEU A 440 -14.52 -4.18 -7.55
N GLY A 441 -14.00 -2.96 -7.73
CA GLY A 441 -13.83 -2.33 -9.05
C GLY A 441 -12.90 -3.09 -10.00
N LEU A 442 -11.94 -3.86 -9.47
CA LEU A 442 -11.14 -4.82 -10.23
C LEU A 442 -11.90 -6.12 -10.53
N ARG A 443 -12.64 -6.69 -9.56
CA ARG A 443 -13.47 -7.88 -9.79
C ARG A 443 -14.54 -7.65 -10.86
N MET A 444 -15.02 -6.42 -11.02
CA MET A 444 -15.93 -6.00 -12.09
C MET A 444 -15.27 -5.89 -13.49
N LEU A 445 -13.94 -5.93 -13.63
CA LEU A 445 -13.25 -6.05 -14.93
C LEU A 445 -12.83 -7.49 -15.21
N VAL A 446 -12.24 -8.14 -14.21
CA VAL A 446 -11.72 -9.52 -14.30
C VAL A 446 -12.85 -10.55 -14.54
N GLY A 447 -14.11 -10.14 -14.34
CA GLY A 447 -15.31 -10.87 -14.72
C GLY A 447 -15.53 -12.19 -13.97
N ALA A 448 -16.63 -12.86 -14.26
CA ALA A 448 -16.85 -14.28 -13.96
C ALA A 448 -16.43 -15.16 -15.15
N GLU A 449 -16.32 -16.46 -14.90
CA GLU A 449 -16.02 -17.41 -15.98
C GLU A 449 -17.23 -17.58 -16.90
N GLY A 450 -17.08 -17.20 -18.17
CA GLY A 450 -18.14 -17.23 -19.18
C GLY A 450 -18.67 -15.87 -19.63
N GLU A 451 -18.30 -14.77 -18.95
CA GLU A 451 -18.64 -13.41 -19.39
C GLU A 451 -17.81 -13.00 -20.62
N GLU A 452 -18.44 -12.36 -21.62
CA GLU A 452 -17.79 -11.96 -22.87
C GLU A 452 -16.84 -10.76 -22.68
N ASP A 453 -17.25 -9.79 -21.87
CA ASP A 453 -16.45 -8.59 -21.52
C ASP A 453 -15.31 -8.85 -20.51
N ARG A 454 -15.06 -10.12 -20.14
CA ARG A 454 -14.04 -10.52 -19.16
C ARG A 454 -12.62 -10.20 -19.64
N ASP A 455 -12.03 -9.18 -19.02
CA ASP A 455 -10.65 -8.77 -19.26
C ASP A 455 -9.77 -8.79 -18.00
N TYR A 456 -8.59 -9.38 -18.15
CA TYR A 456 -7.56 -9.48 -17.12
C TYR A 456 -6.14 -9.34 -17.69
N ASP A 457 -5.98 -9.10 -19.00
CA ASP A 457 -4.66 -9.10 -19.64
C ASP A 457 -3.76 -7.99 -19.05
N PHE A 458 -4.34 -6.88 -18.59
CA PHE A 458 -3.66 -5.80 -17.88
C PHE A 458 -2.91 -6.23 -16.60
N LEU A 459 -3.24 -7.39 -16.01
CA LEU A 459 -2.55 -7.96 -14.85
C LEU A 459 -1.28 -8.76 -15.22
N ALA A 460 -1.01 -8.97 -16.51
CA ALA A 460 0.06 -9.86 -16.98
C ALA A 460 1.49 -9.32 -16.71
N SER A 461 1.68 -8.01 -16.52
CA SER A 461 3.02 -7.37 -16.41
C SER A 461 3.25 -6.54 -15.15
N ILE A 462 2.43 -6.72 -14.11
CA ILE A 462 2.60 -5.99 -12.85
C ILE A 462 3.93 -6.37 -12.17
N GLU A 463 4.85 -5.41 -12.12
CA GLU A 463 6.16 -5.44 -11.47
C GLU A 463 6.06 -5.07 -9.97
N LEU A 464 5.13 -4.18 -9.60
CA LEU A 464 4.85 -3.79 -8.21
C LEU A 464 3.36 -3.97 -7.86
N LEU A 465 3.06 -4.77 -6.83
CA LEU A 465 1.74 -4.83 -6.19
C LEU A 465 1.81 -4.21 -4.79
N ILE A 466 0.94 -3.24 -4.50
CA ILE A 466 0.73 -2.68 -3.17
C ILE A 466 -0.69 -2.98 -2.70
N MET A 467 -0.81 -3.41 -1.45
CA MET A 467 -2.07 -3.65 -0.74
C MET A 467 -2.03 -2.87 0.57
N ASP A 468 -2.66 -1.70 0.60
CA ASP A 468 -2.78 -0.87 1.81
C ASP A 468 -4.15 -1.08 2.48
N GLN A 469 -4.17 -1.25 3.80
CA GLN A 469 -5.36 -1.59 4.58
C GLN A 469 -5.89 -3.00 4.24
N ALA A 470 -4.98 -3.97 4.12
CA ALA A 470 -5.32 -5.33 3.71
C ALA A 470 -6.23 -6.08 4.70
N ASP A 471 -6.31 -5.60 5.95
CA ASP A 471 -7.29 -6.00 6.97
C ASP A 471 -8.73 -5.55 6.64
N VAL A 472 -8.91 -4.41 5.96
CA VAL A 472 -10.24 -3.91 5.56
C VAL A 472 -10.82 -4.73 4.41
N PHE A 473 -9.98 -5.34 3.56
CA PHE A 473 -10.44 -6.25 2.50
C PHE A 473 -11.15 -7.51 3.05
N LEU A 474 -10.84 -7.91 4.29
CA LEU A 474 -11.54 -8.99 5.01
C LEU A 474 -12.88 -8.53 5.60
N MET A 475 -13.10 -7.22 5.75
CA MET A 475 -14.37 -6.62 6.16
C MET A 475 -15.30 -6.32 4.98
N GLN A 476 -14.74 -6.27 3.76
CA GLN A 476 -15.46 -6.18 2.48
C GLN A 476 -15.80 -7.60 1.99
N ASN A 477 -15.40 -7.97 0.77
CA ASN A 477 -15.42 -9.36 0.30
C ASN A 477 -14.00 -9.81 -0.07
N TRP A 478 -13.46 -10.74 0.71
CA TRP A 478 -12.12 -11.30 0.53
C TRP A 478 -11.97 -12.09 -0.79
N ASP A 479 -13.04 -12.73 -1.26
CA ASP A 479 -13.00 -13.54 -2.49
C ASP A 479 -12.75 -12.68 -3.73
N HIS A 480 -13.11 -11.39 -3.70
CA HIS A 480 -12.72 -10.45 -4.76
C HIS A 480 -11.19 -10.36 -4.89
N LEU A 481 -10.48 -10.25 -3.76
CA LEU A 481 -9.02 -10.17 -3.75
C LEU A 481 -8.39 -11.50 -4.18
N LEU A 482 -8.88 -12.63 -3.67
CA LEU A 482 -8.39 -13.95 -4.06
C LEU A 482 -8.54 -14.17 -5.58
N HIS A 483 -9.72 -13.86 -6.12
CA HIS A 483 -9.99 -13.95 -7.55
C HIS A 483 -9.01 -13.13 -8.39
N ILE A 484 -8.76 -11.86 -8.02
CA ILE A 484 -7.77 -11.01 -8.73
C ILE A 484 -6.37 -11.64 -8.62
N LEU A 485 -5.97 -12.15 -7.45
CA LEU A 485 -4.68 -12.78 -7.20
C LEU A 485 -4.48 -14.13 -7.92
N ASP A 486 -5.54 -14.76 -8.42
CA ASP A 486 -5.49 -15.92 -9.32
C ASP A 486 -5.27 -15.52 -10.80
N HIS A 487 -5.55 -14.27 -11.18
CA HIS A 487 -5.39 -13.75 -12.55
C HIS A 487 -4.07 -13.01 -12.82
N PHE A 488 -3.22 -12.82 -11.80
CA PHE A 488 -1.89 -12.22 -11.98
C PHE A 488 -0.98 -13.05 -12.87
N HIS A 489 -0.26 -12.38 -13.78
CA HIS A 489 0.78 -12.98 -14.63
C HIS A 489 0.29 -14.17 -15.49
N LEU A 490 -1.02 -14.28 -15.74
CA LEU A 490 -1.55 -15.13 -16.80
C LEU A 490 -1.08 -14.62 -18.17
N GLN A 491 -0.99 -15.52 -19.15
CA GLN A 491 -0.68 -15.15 -20.52
C GLN A 491 -1.86 -14.34 -21.12
N PRO A 492 -1.62 -13.15 -21.72
CA PRO A 492 -2.68 -12.36 -22.36
C PRO A 492 -3.42 -13.11 -23.46
N LYS A 493 -4.73 -12.86 -23.58
CA LYS A 493 -5.56 -13.30 -24.72
C LYS A 493 -5.26 -12.48 -25.97
N LYS A 494 -5.03 -11.17 -25.82
CA LYS A 494 -4.77 -10.20 -26.91
C LYS A 494 -3.34 -9.67 -26.83
N THR A 495 -2.80 -9.18 -27.95
CA THR A 495 -1.42 -8.67 -28.03
C THR A 495 -1.27 -7.21 -27.58
N HIS A 496 -2.35 -6.43 -27.54
CA HIS A 496 -2.39 -5.04 -27.06
C HIS A 496 -1.30 -4.10 -27.66
N GLY A 497 -0.87 -4.37 -28.89
CA GLY A 497 0.18 -3.59 -29.58
C GLY A 497 1.61 -3.85 -29.10
N THR A 498 1.85 -4.86 -28.26
CA THR A 498 3.16 -5.14 -27.65
C THR A 498 4.21 -5.64 -28.67
N ASP A 499 5.39 -5.02 -28.67
CA ASP A 499 6.56 -5.46 -29.43
C ASP A 499 7.27 -6.63 -28.72
N PHE A 500 6.95 -7.85 -29.16
CA PHE A 500 7.53 -9.08 -28.63
C PHE A 500 9.06 -9.16 -28.72
N SER A 501 9.73 -8.40 -29.59
CA SER A 501 11.20 -8.39 -29.64
C SER A 501 11.84 -7.72 -28.41
N ARG A 502 11.08 -6.87 -27.72
CA ARG A 502 11.52 -6.10 -26.54
C ARG A 502 10.94 -6.57 -25.22
N VAL A 503 10.11 -7.62 -25.22
CA VAL A 503 9.60 -8.20 -23.97
C VAL A 503 10.73 -8.93 -23.24
N ARG A 504 10.87 -8.68 -21.94
CA ARG A 504 11.86 -9.37 -21.08
C ARG A 504 11.68 -10.89 -21.14
N SER A 505 12.78 -11.65 -21.21
CA SER A 505 12.72 -13.12 -21.37
C SER A 505 11.90 -13.79 -20.26
N TRP A 506 12.11 -13.37 -19.00
CA TRP A 506 11.32 -13.85 -17.86
C TRP A 506 9.82 -13.55 -17.94
N ALA A 507 9.38 -12.52 -18.67
CA ALA A 507 7.96 -12.26 -18.88
C ALA A 507 7.38 -13.24 -19.91
N VAL A 508 8.07 -13.47 -21.03
CA VAL A 508 7.70 -14.48 -22.04
C VAL A 508 7.68 -15.90 -21.44
N ASN A 509 8.62 -16.22 -20.55
CA ASN A 509 8.72 -17.52 -19.88
C ASN A 509 7.67 -17.73 -18.75
N GLY A 510 6.78 -16.77 -18.47
CA GLY A 510 5.81 -16.87 -17.36
C GLY A 510 6.44 -16.79 -15.96
N TRP A 511 7.64 -16.23 -15.84
CA TRP A 511 8.39 -16.09 -14.59
C TRP A 511 8.14 -14.78 -13.85
N ALA A 512 7.31 -13.88 -14.39
CA ALA A 512 6.97 -12.57 -13.79
C ALA A 512 6.54 -12.64 -12.30
N LYS A 513 5.90 -13.74 -11.89
CA LYS A 513 5.52 -14.04 -10.49
C LYS A 513 6.70 -14.12 -9.51
N TYR A 514 7.92 -14.34 -10.00
CA TYR A 514 9.17 -14.35 -9.23
C TYR A 514 9.83 -12.96 -9.19
N TYR A 515 9.45 -12.06 -10.09
CA TYR A 515 9.99 -10.69 -10.19
C TYR A 515 9.08 -9.64 -9.53
N ARG A 516 7.76 -9.88 -9.46
CA ARG A 516 6.82 -8.93 -8.85
C ARG A 516 7.10 -8.74 -7.37
N GLN A 517 7.44 -7.52 -6.98
CA GLN A 517 7.46 -7.12 -5.57
C GLN A 517 6.04 -6.92 -5.04
N THR A 518 5.75 -7.50 -3.89
CA THR A 518 4.45 -7.43 -3.22
C THR A 518 4.59 -6.77 -1.85
N LEU A 519 3.96 -5.61 -1.66
CA LEU A 519 3.98 -4.82 -0.42
C LEU A 519 2.60 -4.85 0.24
N ILE A 520 2.51 -5.41 1.45
CA ILE A 520 1.26 -5.60 2.18
C ILE A 520 1.32 -4.85 3.51
N PHE A 521 0.33 -3.98 3.75
CA PHE A 521 0.19 -3.19 4.97
C PHE A 521 -1.17 -3.45 5.61
N SER A 522 -1.19 -4.00 6.82
CA SER A 522 -2.41 -4.20 7.62
C SER A 522 -2.25 -3.73 9.06
N SER A 523 -3.36 -3.51 9.77
CA SER A 523 -3.37 -3.09 11.18
C SER A 523 -3.12 -4.23 12.18
N VAL A 524 -3.34 -5.47 11.76
CA VAL A 524 -3.18 -6.69 12.57
C VAL A 524 -2.52 -7.79 11.72
N LEU A 525 -1.78 -8.71 12.37
CA LEU A 525 -1.21 -9.90 11.74
C LEU A 525 -2.29 -10.99 11.56
N LEU A 526 -2.82 -11.12 10.35
CA LEU A 526 -3.96 -12.01 10.07
C LEU A 526 -3.53 -13.27 9.27
N PRO A 527 -4.04 -14.47 9.61
CA PRO A 527 -3.60 -15.72 8.99
C PRO A 527 -3.97 -15.84 7.50
N GLU A 528 -5.04 -15.17 7.06
CA GLU A 528 -5.49 -15.10 5.67
C GLU A 528 -4.46 -14.33 4.82
N ILE A 529 -4.06 -13.15 5.30
CA ILE A 529 -3.02 -12.32 4.67
C ILE A 529 -1.68 -13.07 4.67
N LYS A 530 -1.33 -13.73 5.79
CA LYS A 530 -0.13 -14.57 5.91
C LYS A 530 -0.17 -15.78 4.96
N SER A 531 -1.35 -16.32 4.64
CA SER A 531 -1.55 -17.38 3.64
C SER A 531 -1.24 -16.89 2.22
N ILE A 532 -1.71 -15.70 1.84
CA ILE A 532 -1.33 -15.04 0.58
C ILE A 532 0.19 -14.77 0.55
N PHE A 533 0.75 -14.22 1.62
CA PHE A 533 2.20 -13.96 1.73
C PHE A 533 3.06 -15.24 1.64
N ASN A 534 2.52 -16.40 2.02
CA ASN A 534 3.22 -17.67 1.88
C ASN A 534 3.04 -18.33 0.50
N LYS A 535 1.86 -18.23 -0.14
CA LYS A 535 1.53 -18.94 -1.40
C LYS A 535 1.73 -18.13 -2.68
N LYS A 536 1.48 -16.81 -2.62
CA LYS A 536 1.44 -15.90 -3.80
C LYS A 536 2.63 -14.95 -3.88
N CYS A 537 3.35 -14.73 -2.77
CA CYS A 537 4.54 -13.89 -2.71
C CYS A 537 5.78 -14.78 -2.82
N ASN A 538 6.30 -14.93 -4.03
CA ASN A 538 7.32 -15.91 -4.42
C ASN A 538 8.60 -15.22 -4.96
N ASN A 539 8.81 -13.95 -4.59
CA ASN A 539 9.86 -13.11 -5.12
C ASN A 539 11.28 -13.65 -4.89
N TYR A 540 12.12 -13.67 -5.94
CA TYR A 540 13.47 -14.23 -5.89
C TYR A 540 14.45 -13.39 -5.04
N ALA A 541 14.19 -12.09 -4.88
CA ALA A 541 14.94 -11.23 -3.95
C ALA A 541 14.65 -11.56 -2.47
N GLY A 542 13.67 -12.44 -2.21
CA GLY A 542 13.20 -12.82 -0.89
C GLY A 542 12.06 -11.96 -0.38
N LYS A 543 11.57 -12.33 0.80
CA LYS A 543 10.42 -11.73 1.46
C LYS A 543 10.63 -11.50 2.94
N VAL A 544 10.05 -10.43 3.45
CA VAL A 544 10.26 -9.91 4.80
C VAL A 544 8.94 -9.84 5.55
N LEU A 545 8.82 -10.62 6.62
CA LEU A 545 7.69 -10.60 7.54
C LEU A 545 8.07 -9.82 8.81
N ILE A 546 7.26 -8.85 9.18
CA ILE A 546 7.38 -8.15 10.46
C ILE A 546 6.44 -8.82 11.47
N SER A 547 6.92 -9.10 12.67
CA SER A 547 6.24 -10.00 13.63
C SER A 547 6.49 -9.58 15.08
N ASN A 548 5.82 -8.50 15.48
CA ASN A 548 6.00 -7.90 16.80
C ASN A 548 5.13 -8.59 17.89
N PRO A 549 5.66 -8.81 19.11
CA PRO A 549 4.91 -9.46 20.18
C PRO A 549 3.88 -8.50 20.78
N VAL A 550 2.64 -8.98 20.95
CA VAL A 550 1.56 -8.24 21.62
C VAL A 550 1.95 -8.01 23.09
N LYS A 551 2.22 -6.74 23.46
CA LYS A 551 2.74 -6.37 24.79
C LYS A 551 1.67 -6.32 25.89
N VAL A 552 0.40 -6.18 25.52
CA VAL A 552 -0.75 -6.11 26.44
C VAL A 552 -1.85 -7.01 25.87
N GLY A 553 -2.18 -8.09 26.57
CA GLY A 553 -3.23 -9.02 26.17
C GLY A 553 -4.56 -8.73 26.88
N SER A 554 -5.63 -8.57 26.12
CA SER A 554 -7.00 -8.34 26.62
C SER A 554 -7.77 -9.63 26.95
N VAL A 555 -7.24 -10.81 26.58
CA VAL A 555 -7.92 -12.12 26.77
C VAL A 555 -8.28 -12.43 28.23
N GLN A 556 -7.49 -11.90 29.18
CA GLN A 556 -7.72 -12.03 30.63
C GLN A 556 -8.51 -10.83 31.22
N GLN A 557 -8.96 -9.89 30.39
CA GLN A 557 -9.63 -8.64 30.79
C GLN A 557 -11.13 -8.65 30.44
N VAL A 558 -11.77 -9.82 30.52
CA VAL A 558 -13.20 -9.99 30.23
C VAL A 558 -14.00 -9.75 31.51
N LEU A 559 -15.04 -8.90 31.42
CA LEU A 559 -15.93 -8.56 32.54
C LEU A 559 -16.70 -9.77 33.09
N LEU A 560 -17.12 -10.69 32.20
CA LEU A 560 -17.73 -11.98 32.54
C LEU A 560 -16.69 -13.08 32.32
N GLN A 561 -16.37 -13.85 33.37
CA GLN A 561 -15.41 -14.97 33.30
C GLN A 561 -16.06 -16.21 32.69
N VAL A 562 -16.33 -16.17 31.39
CA VAL A 562 -16.79 -17.32 30.61
C VAL A 562 -15.66 -18.36 30.50
N PRO A 563 -15.91 -19.68 30.66
CA PRO A 563 -14.89 -20.72 30.51
C PRO A 563 -14.26 -20.76 29.11
N GLN A 564 -13.02 -20.29 28.97
CA GLN A 564 -12.26 -20.30 27.71
C GLN A 564 -11.45 -21.60 27.55
N ILE A 565 -11.66 -22.33 26.45
CA ILE A 565 -10.97 -23.60 26.16
C ILE A 565 -9.84 -23.39 25.14
N PHE A 566 -8.60 -23.33 25.62
CA PHE A 566 -7.42 -23.08 24.78
C PHE A 566 -6.87 -24.35 24.09
N HIS A 567 -7.32 -24.63 22.87
CA HIS A 567 -6.78 -25.73 22.06
C HIS A 567 -5.42 -25.40 21.43
N ARG A 568 -4.33 -25.82 22.08
CA ARG A 568 -2.95 -25.70 21.54
C ARG A 568 -2.63 -26.84 20.57
N TYR A 569 -2.82 -26.61 19.27
CA TYR A 569 -2.34 -27.50 18.22
C TYR A 569 -0.82 -27.46 18.10
N VAL A 570 -0.17 -28.63 18.15
CA VAL A 570 1.28 -28.77 17.89
C VAL A 570 1.46 -29.02 16.40
N VAL A 571 1.65 -27.96 15.62
CA VAL A 571 1.86 -28.06 14.17
C VAL A 571 3.35 -28.25 13.89
N VAL A 572 3.72 -29.31 13.17
CA VAL A 572 5.11 -29.72 12.94
C VAL A 572 5.83 -28.81 11.92
N CYS A 573 5.07 -28.06 11.11
CA CYS A 573 5.54 -26.94 10.30
C CYS A 573 4.56 -25.77 10.42
N PHE A 574 5.08 -24.54 10.27
CA PHE A 574 4.44 -23.25 10.61
C PHE A 574 4.29 -22.99 12.12
N GLY A 575 4.77 -21.81 12.54
CA GLY A 575 4.78 -21.39 13.93
C GLY A 575 3.37 -21.11 14.49
N THR A 576 3.24 -21.32 15.80
CA THR A 576 2.01 -21.34 16.60
C THR A 576 0.95 -20.33 16.17
N VAL A 577 -0.26 -20.83 15.91
CA VAL A 577 -1.49 -20.03 15.84
C VAL A 577 -2.38 -20.47 16.99
N ILE A 578 -2.96 -19.52 17.72
CA ILE A 578 -4.00 -19.75 18.71
C ILE A 578 -5.26 -19.10 18.14
N PHE A 579 -6.29 -19.91 17.89
CA PHE A 579 -7.63 -19.40 17.61
C PHE A 579 -8.43 -19.31 18.91
N VAL A 580 -9.38 -18.38 18.94
CA VAL A 580 -10.41 -18.27 19.98
C VAL A 580 -11.73 -18.67 19.32
N ALA A 581 -12.55 -19.42 20.06
CA ALA A 581 -13.93 -19.79 19.72
C ALA A 581 -14.78 -19.58 20.98
#